data_AF-A0A355A0Y4-F1
#
_entry.id   AF-A0A355A0Y4-F1
#
_cell.length_a   1.000
_cell.length_b   1.000
_cell.length_c   1.000
_cell.angle_alpha   90.00
_cell.angle_beta   90.00
_cell.angle_gamma   90.00
#
_symmetry.space_group_name_H-M   'P 1'
#
loop_
_entity.id
_entity.type
_entity.pdbx_description
1 polymer ?
#
loop_
_entity_poly.entity_id
_entity_poly.type
_entity_poly.pdbx_seq_one_letter_code
_entity_poly.pdbx_strand_id
1 'polypeptide(L)' 'MSSDVLNDAETHRLGLGKLRMIQQQEIFKFTVDPLLLAAFLPIRPQELVLDLGTGTGVLPLWLTG' A
#
# COMPACT_ATOMS: atom_id res chain seq x y z
N MET A 1 11.67 17.10 5.83
CA MET A 1 10.68 16.14 6.34
C MET A 1 11.06 15.87 7.79
N SER A 2 10.25 16.29 8.76
CA SER A 2 10.68 16.26 10.17
C SER A 2 10.77 14.83 10.69
N SER A 3 11.70 14.62 11.61
CA SER A 3 12.01 13.39 12.35
C SER A 3 10.80 12.73 13.01
N ASP A 4 9.69 13.45 13.15
CA ASP A 4 8.57 13.06 14.00
C ASP A 4 7.63 12.04 13.32
N VAL A 5 7.62 11.99 11.97
CA VAL A 5 6.78 11.05 11.22
C VAL A 5 7.26 9.60 11.39
N LEU A 6 8.56 9.36 11.60
CA LEU A 6 9.09 8.00 11.73
C LEU A 6 9.08 7.47 13.16
N ASN A 7 8.93 8.33 14.16
CA ASN A 7 9.06 7.92 15.56
C ASN A 7 8.01 6.87 15.99
N ASP A 8 6.81 6.91 15.40
CA ASP A 8 5.71 5.97 15.69
C ASP A 8 5.32 5.10 14.47
N ALA A 9 6.22 4.99 13.50
CA ALA A 9 5.96 4.22 12.29
C ALA A 9 6.39 2.75 12.45
N GLU A 10 5.44 1.83 12.28
CA GLU A 10 5.68 0.40 12.34
C GLU A 10 5.72 -0.24 10.96
N THR A 11 6.54 -1.27 10.81
CA THR A 11 6.63 -2.03 9.56
C THR A 11 5.63 -3.19 9.57
N HIS A 12 4.67 -3.16 8.67
CA HIS A 12 3.66 -4.20 8.49
C HIS A 12 3.88 -4.99 7.21
N ARG A 13 3.53 -6.27 7.22
CA ARG A 13 3.61 -7.12 6.03
C ARG A 13 2.46 -6.84 5.08
N LEU A 14 2.75 -6.78 3.78
CA LEU A 14 1.73 -6.74 2.74
C LEU A 14 1.47 -8.17 2.23
N GLY A 15 0.30 -8.72 2.59
CA GLY A 15 -0.10 -10.07 2.22
C GLY A 15 0.81 -11.18 2.77
N LEU A 16 0.93 -12.27 2.00
CA LEU A 16 1.75 -13.44 2.34
C LEU A 16 3.11 -13.44 1.62
N GLY A 17 3.52 -12.32 1.02
CA GLY A 17 4.79 -12.15 0.32
C GLY A 17 5.95 -11.70 1.23
N LYS A 18 7.00 -11.16 0.61
CA LYS A 18 8.15 -10.55 1.32
C LYS A 18 8.03 -9.03 1.48
N LEU A 19 7.05 -8.42 0.82
CA LEU A 19 6.81 -6.98 0.86
C LEU A 19 6.41 -6.55 2.27
N ARG A 20 6.97 -5.41 2.68
CA ARG A 20 6.64 -4.74 3.93
C ARG A 20 6.48 -3.25 3.69
N MET A 21 5.58 -2.65 4.43
CA MET A 21 5.22 -1.24 4.34
C MET A 21 5.37 -0.56 5.69
N ILE A 22 5.87 0.66 5.68
CA ILE A 22 5.93 1.52 6.86
C ILE A 22 4.54 2.17 7.03
N GLN A 23 3.96 2.09 8.22
CA GLN A 23 2.63 2.64 8.55
C GLN A 23 2.66 3.30 9.91
N GLN A 24 2.01 4.46 10.02
CA GLN A 24 1.75 5.10 11.31
C GLN A 24 0.36 4.68 11.79
N GLN A 25 0.29 3.99 12.93
CA GLN A 25 -0.95 3.41 13.46
C GLN A 25 -2.07 4.47 13.63
N GLU A 26 -1.70 5.69 14.06
CA GLU A 26 -2.64 6.76 14.40
C GLU A 26 -3.08 7.63 13.20
N ILE A 27 -2.35 7.56 12.07
CA ILE A 27 -2.55 8.47 10.93
C ILE A 27 -3.05 7.73 9.71
N PHE A 28 -2.48 6.56 9.40
CA PHE A 28 -2.84 5.84 8.18
C PHE A 28 -2.55 4.34 8.28
N LYS A 29 -3.63 3.55 8.32
CA LYS A 29 -3.59 2.08 8.23
C LYS A 29 -4.35 1.64 6.99
N PHE A 30 -3.74 0.81 6.15
CA PHE A 30 -4.49 0.29 5.00
C PHE A 30 -5.57 -0.69 5.49
N THR A 31 -6.77 -0.58 4.93
CA THR A 31 -7.87 -1.51 5.15
C THR A 31 -7.81 -2.65 4.13
N VAL A 32 -8.75 -3.58 4.16
CA VAL A 32 -8.83 -4.66 3.16
C VAL A 32 -9.26 -4.16 1.77
N ASP A 33 -9.88 -2.99 1.68
CA ASP A 33 -10.53 -2.48 0.47
C ASP A 33 -9.59 -2.36 -0.74
N PRO A 34 -8.35 -1.85 -0.61
CA PRO A 34 -7.42 -1.75 -1.73
C PRO A 34 -7.05 -3.13 -2.31
N LEU A 35 -7.00 -4.18 -1.48
CA LEU A 35 -6.73 -5.54 -1.93
C LEU A 35 -7.94 -6.13 -2.67
N LEU A 36 -9.15 -5.87 -2.17
CA LEU A 36 -10.39 -6.25 -2.87
C LEU A 36 -10.52 -5.52 -4.21
N LEU A 37 -10.16 -4.23 -4.25
CA LEU A 37 -10.15 -3.45 -5.49
C LEU A 37 -9.15 -4.02 -6.50
N ALA A 38 -7.93 -4.36 -6.06
CA ALA A 38 -6.93 -4.98 -6.92
C ALA A 38 -7.41 -6.32 -7.49
N ALA A 39 -8.13 -7.13 -6.70
CA ALA A 39 -8.70 -8.40 -7.16
C ALA A 39 -9.92 -8.21 -8.08
N PHE A 40 -10.65 -7.10 -7.93
CA PHE A 40 -11.82 -6.79 -8.74
C PHE A 40 -11.47 -6.23 -10.13
N LEU A 41 -10.37 -5.49 -10.25
CA LEU A 41 -9.97 -4.86 -11.49
C LEU A 41 -9.29 -5.87 -12.44
N PRO A 42 -9.71 -5.98 -13.72
CA PRO A 42 -9.12 -6.88 -14.69
C PRO A 42 -7.83 -6.29 -15.31
N ILE A 43 -6.86 -5.94 -14.46
CA ILE A 43 -5.59 -5.32 -14.88
C ILE A 43 -4.73 -6.36 -15.60
N ARG A 44 -4.27 -6.03 -16.80
CA ARG A 44 -3.39 -6.89 -17.60
C ARG A 44 -1.93 -6.49 -17.48
N PRO A 45 -1.00 -7.45 -17.62
CA PRO A 45 0.42 -7.12 -17.76
C PRO A 45 0.62 -6.09 -18.87
N GLN A 46 1.48 -5.09 -18.62
CA GLN A 46 1.81 -3.98 -19.54
C GLN A 46 0.73 -2.89 -19.67
N GLU A 47 -0.39 -2.96 -18.95
CA GLU A 47 -1.31 -1.81 -18.84
C GLU A 47 -0.71 -0.68 -17.99
N LEU A 48 -1.02 0.57 -18.36
CA LEU A 48 -0.63 1.75 -17.59
C LEU A 48 -1.70 2.05 -16.54
N VAL A 49 -1.30 2.05 -15.27
CA VAL A 49 -2.20 2.29 -14.13
C VAL A 49 -1.75 3.54 -13.37
N LEU A 50 -2.70 4.41 -13.05
CA LEU A 50 -2.50 5.59 -12.20
C LEU A 50 -3.33 5.44 -10.92
N ASP A 51 -2.67 5.35 -9.77
CA ASP A 51 -3.33 5.32 -8.46
C ASP A 51 -3.47 6.72 -7.88
N LEU A 52 -4.69 7.27 -7.92
CA LEU A 52 -5.01 8.60 -7.42
C LEU A 52 -5.32 8.52 -5.92
N GLY A 53 -4.51 9.22 -5.11
CA GLY A 53 -4.67 9.16 -3.66
C GLY A 53 -4.11 7.87 -3.03
N THR A 54 -2.98 7.40 -3.55
CA THR A 54 -2.33 6.13 -3.18
C THR A 54 -2.03 5.92 -1.68
N GLY A 55 -2.06 7.00 -0.89
CA GLY A 55 -1.75 6.96 0.53
C GLY A 55 -0.35 6.41 0.78
N THR A 56 -0.27 5.29 1.51
CA THR A 56 0.99 4.59 1.78
C THR A 56 1.51 3.75 0.61
N GLY A 57 0.80 3.68 -0.52
CA GLY A 57 1.23 2.94 -1.71
C GLY A 57 0.76 1.49 -1.77
N VAL A 58 -0.27 1.12 -1.01
CA VAL A 58 -0.72 -0.29 -0.88
C VAL A 58 -1.13 -0.91 -2.21
N LEU A 59 -1.88 -0.19 -3.04
CA LEU A 59 -2.34 -0.64 -4.36
C LEU A 59 -1.19 -0.84 -5.35
N PRO A 60 -0.32 0.16 -5.61
CA PRO A 60 0.77 -0.01 -6.57
C PRO A 60 1.77 -1.07 -6.11
N LEU A 61 2.07 -1.16 -4.81
CA LEU A 61 2.93 -2.23 -4.28
C LEU A 61 2.30 -3.61 -4.44
N TRP A 62 0.99 -3.74 -4.23
CA TRP A 62 0.28 -5.01 -4.43
C TRP A 62 0.26 -5.44 -5.90
N LEU A 63 0.07 -4.49 -6.82
CA LEU A 63 -0.03 -4.78 -8.25
C LEU A 63 1.32 -5.08 -8.92
N THR A 64 2.43 -4.63 -8.34
CA THR A 64 3.76 -4.69 -9.01
C THR A 64 4.83 -5.46 -8.24
N GLY A 65 4.65 -5.73 -6.94
CA GLY A 65 5.68 -6.30 -6.07
C GLY A 65 5.59 -7.80 -5.78
#